data_AF-A0A8X6KAQ0-F1
#
_entry.id   AF-A0A8X6KAQ0-F1
#
_cell.length_a   1.000
_cell.length_b   1.000
_cell.length_c   1.000
_cell.angle_alpha   90.00
_cell.angle_beta   90.00
_cell.angle_gamma   90.00
#
_symmetry.space_group_name_H-M   'P 1'
#
loop_
_entity.id
_entity.type
_entity.pdbx_description
1 polymer ?
#
loop_
_entity_poly.entity_id
_entity_poly.type
_entity_poly.pdbx_seq_one_letter_code
_entity_poly.pdbx_strand_id
1 'polypeptide(L)'
;MQLKVEDGSKNYVPSQRYHRLFLQSCTIMTITCILCYTYLHIDKYNSHSYRNFTGRNFREVIGNILRFNRSAPAAKISRERKLVLLWTPYFSEKDWLPSTRRLDCPIQDCDVTSNRSLLLNSSAVLFHWRDINIEDMPNFLTSYEDHKIGTPLVVLFNKEAPPNTPVDSLTTLNEKIHLTVTYRRDSNIFAPYGRIEKRKKPFKMP
;
A
#
# COMPACT_ATOMS: atom_id res chain seq x y z
N MET A 1 17.78 79.23 -42.21
CA MET A 1 16.72 78.21 -42.37
C MET A 1 16.89 77.19 -41.25
N GLN A 2 15.76 76.70 -40.72
CA GLN A 2 15.61 75.78 -39.58
C GLN A 2 15.77 76.39 -38.18
N LEU A 3 14.91 76.14 -37.21
CA LEU A 3 13.47 75.79 -37.12
C LEU A 3 13.16 76.05 -35.64
N LYS A 4 12.14 76.84 -35.34
CA LYS A 4 11.69 77.11 -33.96
C LYS A 4 10.60 76.11 -33.61
N VAL A 5 10.84 75.38 -32.51
CA VAL A 5 9.89 74.84 -31.51
C VAL A 5 8.57 74.26 -32.03
N GLU A 6 8.40 72.95 -31.87
CA GLU A 6 7.06 72.37 -31.67
C GLU A 6 6.89 71.86 -30.24
N ASP A 7 5.67 72.10 -29.81
CA ASP A 7 5.05 72.06 -28.51
C ASP A 7 4.97 70.65 -27.92
N GLY A 8 5.40 70.52 -26.66
CA GLY A 8 5.29 69.32 -25.87
C GLY A 8 4.00 69.33 -25.06
N SER A 9 2.92 68.76 -25.60
CA SER A 9 1.71 68.52 -24.83
C SER A 9 0.92 67.27 -25.28
N LYS A 10 1.49 66.08 -25.07
CA LYS A 10 0.67 64.86 -24.93
C LYS A 10 1.15 64.01 -23.76
N ASN A 11 0.44 64.14 -22.66
CA ASN A 11 0.49 63.25 -21.50
C ASN A 11 0.16 61.82 -21.93
N TYR A 12 1.18 60.99 -22.17
CA TYR A 12 1.04 59.55 -22.18
C TYR A 12 1.56 59.05 -20.84
N VAL A 13 0.70 58.38 -20.05
CA VAL A 13 1.03 57.89 -18.70
C VAL A 13 1.44 56.42 -18.79
N PRO A 14 2.73 56.09 -18.93
CA PRO A 14 3.20 54.70 -19.03
C PRO A 14 3.03 53.91 -17.72
N SER A 15 2.75 54.56 -16.58
CA SER A 15 2.70 53.90 -15.27
C SER A 15 1.52 52.94 -15.07
N GLN A 16 0.36 53.17 -15.72
CA GLN A 16 -0.83 52.35 -15.48
C GLN A 16 -0.74 50.94 -16.08
N ARG A 17 -0.05 50.76 -17.22
CA ARG A 17 0.08 49.45 -17.87
C ARG A 17 1.02 48.53 -17.09
N TYR A 18 2.15 49.06 -16.60
CA TYR A 18 3.04 48.33 -15.71
C TYR A 18 2.37 48.02 -14.37
N HIS A 19 1.53 48.92 -13.86
CA HIS A 19 0.78 48.67 -12.64
C HIS A 19 -0.23 47.51 -12.78
N ARG A 20 -0.97 47.42 -13.92
CA ARG A 20 -1.86 46.30 -14.18
C ARG A 20 -1.12 44.97 -14.35
N LEU A 21 0.01 44.98 -15.06
CA LEU A 21 0.84 43.78 -15.23
C LEU A 21 1.46 43.33 -13.90
N PHE A 22 1.89 44.27 -13.06
CA PHE A 22 2.42 44.01 -11.73
C PHE A 22 1.34 43.47 -10.77
N LEU A 23 0.13 44.00 -10.84
CA LEU A 23 -1.00 43.50 -10.06
C LEU A 23 -1.40 42.08 -10.52
N GLN A 24 -1.40 41.82 -11.83
CA GLN A 24 -1.68 40.48 -12.38
C GLN A 24 -0.60 39.46 -12.02
N SER A 25 0.68 39.84 -12.02
CA SER A 25 1.75 38.92 -11.59
C SER A 25 1.68 38.65 -10.08
N CYS A 26 1.35 39.68 -9.28
CA CYS A 26 1.13 39.52 -7.85
C CYS A 26 -0.05 38.58 -7.54
N THR A 27 -1.18 38.70 -8.25
CA THR A 27 -2.34 37.81 -8.02
C THR A 27 -2.07 36.37 -8.43
N ILE A 28 -1.33 36.15 -9.52
CA ILE A 28 -0.94 34.79 -9.93
C ILE A 28 -0.01 34.18 -8.87
N MET A 29 0.97 34.93 -8.38
CA MET A 29 1.91 34.46 -7.37
C MET A 29 1.23 34.16 -6.02
N THR A 30 0.24 34.95 -5.61
CA THR A 30 -0.50 34.66 -4.38
C THR A 30 -1.38 33.42 -4.52
N ILE A 31 -2.04 33.23 -5.67
CA ILE A 31 -2.85 32.03 -5.94
C ILE A 31 -1.97 30.77 -5.97
N THR A 32 -0.81 30.81 -6.62
CA THR A 32 0.11 29.66 -6.66
C THR A 32 0.68 29.33 -5.28
N CYS A 33 1.01 30.33 -4.47
CA CYS A 33 1.42 30.14 -3.07
C CYS A 33 0.30 29.52 -2.22
N ILE A 34 -0.95 29.97 -2.38
CA ILE A 34 -2.10 29.38 -1.66
C ILE A 34 -2.32 27.93 -2.08
N LEU A 35 -2.27 27.62 -3.38
CA LEU A 35 -2.42 26.25 -3.89
C LEU A 35 -1.28 25.33 -3.43
N CYS A 36 -0.03 25.80 -3.43
CA CYS A 36 1.10 25.04 -2.87
C CYS A 36 0.94 24.84 -1.37
N TYR A 37 0.53 25.86 -0.63
CA TYR A 37 0.30 25.76 0.81
C TYR A 37 -0.83 24.76 1.11
N THR A 38 -1.96 24.83 0.41
CA THR A 38 -3.07 23.88 0.62
C THR A 38 -2.69 22.47 0.20
N TYR A 39 -1.95 22.27 -0.89
CA TYR A 39 -1.46 20.95 -1.30
C TYR A 39 -0.54 20.33 -0.24
N LEU A 40 0.47 21.09 0.23
CA LEU A 40 1.39 20.64 1.29
C LEU A 40 0.68 20.44 2.64
N HIS A 41 -0.37 21.20 2.93
CA HIS A 41 -1.14 21.08 4.16
C HIS A 41 -2.20 19.96 4.10
N ILE A 42 -2.69 19.60 2.91
CA ILE A 42 -3.54 18.42 2.67
C ILE A 42 -2.73 17.13 2.88
N ASP A 43 -1.49 17.06 2.38
CA ASP A 43 -0.59 15.93 2.67
C ASP A 43 -0.33 15.80 4.19
N LYS A 44 -0.22 16.93 4.89
CA LYS A 44 -0.03 16.93 6.34
C LYS A 44 -1.31 16.56 7.10
N TYR A 45 -2.50 16.98 6.65
CA TYR A 45 -3.79 16.66 7.27
C TYR A 45 -4.16 15.17 7.06
N ASN A 46 -3.88 14.61 5.88
CA ASN A 46 -4.00 13.17 5.64
C ASN A 46 -2.98 12.35 6.44
N SER A 47 -1.82 12.92 6.81
CA SER A 47 -0.88 12.27 7.75
C SER A 47 -1.32 12.35 9.23
N HIS A 48 -2.24 13.26 9.58
CA HIS A 48 -2.62 13.52 10.98
C HIS A 48 -3.95 12.87 11.41
N SER A 49 -4.69 12.25 10.50
CA SER A 49 -5.83 11.35 10.81
C SER A 49 -5.38 9.88 10.98
N TYR A 50 -4.18 9.66 11.54
CA TYR A 50 -3.74 8.38 12.09
C TYR A 50 -3.07 8.55 13.45
N ARG A 51 -3.63 9.38 14.32
CA ARG A 51 -3.26 9.39 15.75
C ARG A 51 -4.48 9.61 16.61
N ASN A 52 -5.17 8.50 16.92
CA ASN A 52 -5.81 8.26 18.21
C ASN A 52 -6.14 6.76 18.35
N PHE A 53 -5.11 5.91 18.38
CA PHE A 53 -5.19 4.68 19.16
C PHE A 53 -4.26 4.87 20.35
N THR A 54 -4.76 5.61 21.35
CA THR A 54 -4.05 5.80 22.61
C THR A 54 -4.08 4.47 23.38
N GLY A 55 -2.90 3.97 23.72
CA GLY A 55 -2.72 2.73 24.46
C GLY A 55 -3.33 2.79 25.85
N ARG A 56 -4.58 2.34 25.97
CA ARG A 56 -5.17 1.93 27.25
C ARG A 56 -5.36 0.42 27.27
N ASN A 57 -4.65 -0.20 28.21
CA ASN A 57 -4.77 -1.56 28.73
C ASN A 57 -4.88 -2.71 27.71
N PHE A 58 -3.77 -2.97 27.02
CA PHE A 58 -3.53 -4.25 26.34
C PHE A 58 -3.72 -5.47 27.27
N ARG A 59 -3.52 -5.31 28.59
CA ARG A 59 -3.80 -6.35 29.60
C ARG A 59 -5.29 -6.59 29.88
N GLU A 60 -6.15 -5.59 29.80
CA GLU A 60 -7.61 -5.80 29.96
C GLU A 60 -8.23 -6.40 28.70
N VAL A 61 -7.75 -6.01 27.51
CA VAL A 61 -8.21 -6.58 26.24
C VAL A 61 -7.81 -8.05 26.10
N ILE A 62 -6.56 -8.41 26.43
CA ILE A 62 -6.12 -9.82 26.43
C ILE A 62 -6.81 -10.63 27.54
N GLY A 63 -7.03 -10.04 28.72
CA GLY A 63 -7.76 -10.68 29.82
C GLY A 63 -9.21 -11.03 29.44
N ASN A 64 -9.86 -10.21 28.61
CA ASN A 64 -11.21 -10.46 28.12
C ASN A 64 -11.23 -11.45 26.95
N ILE A 65 -10.24 -11.42 26.03
CA ILE A 65 -10.12 -12.39 24.93
C ILE A 65 -9.83 -13.81 25.45
N LEU A 66 -9.00 -13.94 26.49
CA LEU A 66 -8.70 -15.24 27.10
C LEU A 66 -9.83 -15.79 27.99
N ARG A 67 -10.80 -14.96 28.39
CA ARG A 67 -12.01 -15.40 29.12
C ARG A 67 -13.16 -15.82 28.21
N PHE A 68 -13.19 -15.37 26.96
CA PHE A 68 -14.19 -15.78 25.96
C PHE A 68 -13.99 -17.20 25.40
N ASN A 69 -12.89 -17.88 25.77
CA ASN A 69 -12.61 -19.25 25.35
C ASN A 69 -13.04 -20.34 26.34
N ARG A 70 -13.95 -20.04 27.28
CA ARG A 70 -14.70 -21.09 27.98
C ARG A 70 -16.14 -21.12 27.51
N SER A 71 -16.45 -22.21 26.80
CA SER A 71 -17.80 -22.69 26.45
C SER A 71 -18.44 -22.05 25.21
N ALA A 72 -17.79 -22.18 24.06
CA ALA A 72 -18.52 -22.37 22.80
C ALA A 72 -18.32 -23.84 22.38
N PRO A 73 -19.40 -24.60 22.09
CA PRO A 73 -19.23 -25.92 21.50
C PRO A 73 -18.45 -25.73 20.20
N ALA A 74 -17.43 -26.57 19.98
CA ALA A 74 -16.60 -26.52 18.78
C ALA A 74 -17.51 -26.43 17.56
N ALA A 75 -17.63 -25.22 16.99
CA ALA A 75 -18.34 -25.01 15.76
C ALA A 75 -17.63 -25.91 14.75
N LYS A 76 -18.36 -26.89 14.23
CA LYS A 76 -17.90 -27.83 13.23
C LYS A 76 -17.60 -27.02 11.96
N ILE A 77 -16.40 -26.44 11.88
CA ILE A 77 -15.86 -25.83 10.67
C ILE A 77 -15.87 -26.95 9.63
N SER A 78 -16.72 -26.85 8.61
CA SER A 78 -16.68 -27.77 7.48
C SER A 78 -15.28 -27.68 6.86
N ARG A 79 -14.64 -28.83 6.65
CA ARG A 79 -13.35 -28.92 5.94
C ARG A 79 -13.59 -28.74 4.44
N GLU A 80 -14.00 -27.54 4.04
CA GLU A 80 -13.84 -27.09 2.67
C GLU A 80 -12.39 -26.61 2.52
N ARG A 81 -11.60 -27.33 1.72
CA ARG A 81 -10.20 -27.00 1.45
C ARG A 81 -10.07 -25.55 1.00
N LYS A 82 -9.07 -24.87 1.53
CA LYS A 82 -8.79 -23.48 1.15
C LYS A 82 -7.86 -23.48 -0.07
N LEU A 83 -8.20 -22.64 -1.04
CA LEU A 83 -7.39 -22.46 -2.24
C LEU A 83 -6.70 -21.11 -2.19
N VAL A 84 -5.38 -21.11 -2.35
CA VAL A 84 -4.56 -19.90 -2.48
C VAL A 84 -4.12 -19.76 -3.94
N LEU A 85 -4.51 -18.66 -4.57
CA LEU A 85 -4.12 -18.34 -5.94
C LEU A 85 -2.84 -17.48 -5.93
N LEU A 86 -1.81 -17.93 -6.64
CA LEU A 86 -0.63 -17.14 -6.95
C LEU A 86 -0.95 -16.28 -8.18
N TRP A 87 -1.14 -14.98 -7.99
CA TRP A 87 -1.48 -14.09 -9.09
C TRP A 87 -0.26 -13.70 -9.91
N THR A 88 0.80 -13.27 -9.22
CA THR A 88 2.08 -12.91 -9.83
C THR A 88 3.08 -14.04 -9.68
N PRO A 89 4.01 -14.19 -10.64
CA PRO A 89 5.16 -15.05 -10.45
C PRO A 89 6.06 -14.50 -9.32
N TYR A 90 7.00 -15.33 -8.87
CA TYR A 90 8.14 -14.92 -8.07
C TYR A 90 9.38 -15.00 -8.96
N PHE A 91 9.82 -13.85 -9.50
CA PHE A 91 10.96 -13.79 -10.43
C PHE A 91 10.84 -14.74 -11.62
N SER A 92 9.69 -14.74 -12.29
CA SER A 92 9.31 -15.63 -13.41
C SER A 92 8.84 -17.04 -13.04
N GLU A 93 9.05 -17.50 -11.80
CA GLU A 93 8.52 -18.79 -11.36
C GLU A 93 7.04 -18.65 -11.02
N LYS A 94 6.18 -19.45 -11.65
CA LYS A 94 4.72 -19.35 -11.45
C LYS A 94 4.28 -20.13 -10.22
N ASP A 95 4.66 -21.40 -10.14
CA ASP A 95 4.27 -22.30 -9.04
C ASP A 95 5.29 -22.28 -7.91
N TRP A 96 5.69 -21.07 -7.52
CA TRP A 96 6.79 -20.82 -6.59
C TRP A 96 6.47 -21.20 -5.15
N LEU A 97 5.19 -21.37 -4.81
CA LEU A 97 4.76 -21.80 -3.49
C LEU A 97 4.12 -23.21 -3.59
N PRO A 98 4.70 -24.23 -2.95
CA PRO A 98 4.09 -25.56 -2.91
C PRO A 98 2.89 -25.60 -1.95
N SER A 99 1.99 -26.57 -2.17
CA SER A 99 0.86 -26.82 -1.25
C SER A 99 1.33 -27.30 0.12
N THR A 100 0.46 -27.16 1.13
CA THR A 100 0.83 -27.50 2.51
C THR A 100 1.12 -28.98 2.71
N ARG A 101 0.56 -29.86 1.87
CA ARG A 101 0.88 -31.30 1.85
C ARG A 101 2.31 -31.58 1.42
N ARG A 102 2.84 -30.82 0.45
CA ARG A 102 4.22 -30.97 -0.01
C ARG A 102 5.22 -30.44 1.03
N LEU A 103 4.80 -29.52 1.88
CA LEU A 103 5.60 -28.92 2.94
C LEU A 103 5.47 -29.63 4.30
N ASP A 104 4.74 -30.74 4.37
CA ASP A 104 4.43 -31.46 5.62
C ASP A 104 3.95 -30.53 6.75
N CYS A 105 3.09 -29.57 6.40
CA CYS A 105 2.56 -28.64 7.38
C CYS A 105 1.51 -29.36 8.26
N PRO A 106 1.35 -28.94 9.54
CA PRO A 106 0.32 -29.49 10.42
C PRO A 106 -1.10 -29.37 9.86
N ILE A 107 -1.35 -28.40 8.99
CA ILE A 107 -2.61 -28.17 8.30
C ILE A 107 -2.44 -28.53 6.82
N GLN A 108 -3.09 -29.61 6.39
CA GLN A 108 -2.95 -30.18 5.04
C GLN A 108 -4.10 -29.83 4.07
N ASP A 109 -5.07 -29.03 4.53
CA ASP A 109 -6.28 -28.67 3.79
C ASP A 109 -6.14 -27.35 3.02
N CYS A 110 -4.93 -27.04 2.54
CA CYS A 110 -4.63 -25.86 1.74
C CYS A 110 -3.96 -26.26 0.42
N ASP A 111 -4.64 -25.97 -0.68
CA ASP A 111 -4.11 -26.14 -2.03
C ASP A 111 -3.62 -24.79 -2.55
N VAL A 112 -2.59 -24.83 -3.39
CA VAL A 112 -1.98 -23.64 -4.01
C VAL A 112 -1.98 -23.83 -5.52
N THR A 113 -2.33 -22.79 -6.27
CA THR A 113 -2.42 -22.83 -7.73
C THR A 113 -2.02 -21.50 -8.34
N SER A 114 -1.50 -21.52 -9.57
CA SER A 114 -1.32 -20.32 -10.40
C SER A 114 -2.42 -20.20 -11.48
N ASN A 115 -3.43 -21.08 -11.46
CA ASN A 115 -4.52 -21.07 -12.42
C ASN A 115 -5.52 -19.95 -12.09
N ARG A 116 -5.39 -18.82 -12.80
CA ARG A 116 -6.23 -17.63 -12.60
C ARG A 116 -7.72 -17.84 -12.86
N SER A 117 -8.11 -18.88 -13.61
CA SER A 117 -9.53 -19.23 -13.79
C SER A 117 -10.22 -19.62 -12.48
N LEU A 118 -9.45 -19.97 -11.44
CA LEU A 118 -9.95 -20.33 -10.12
C LEU A 118 -10.05 -19.14 -9.16
N LEU A 119 -9.93 -17.91 -9.66
CA LEU A 119 -9.96 -16.69 -8.84
C LEU A 119 -11.20 -16.62 -7.93
N LEU A 120 -12.40 -16.89 -8.48
CA LEU A 120 -13.65 -16.83 -7.71
C LEU A 120 -13.81 -17.96 -6.69
N ASN A 121 -13.07 -19.06 -6.85
CA ASN A 121 -13.04 -20.18 -5.92
C ASN A 121 -11.92 -20.04 -4.87
N SER A 122 -11.07 -19.04 -5.02
CA SER A 122 -9.92 -18.83 -4.15
C SER A 122 -10.35 -18.19 -2.84
N SER A 123 -9.77 -18.63 -1.74
CA SER A 123 -9.93 -18.00 -0.43
C SER A 123 -8.99 -16.81 -0.26
N ALA A 124 -7.86 -16.84 -0.95
CA ALA A 124 -6.88 -15.76 -0.98
C ALA A 124 -6.20 -15.68 -2.35
N VAL A 125 -5.83 -14.47 -2.75
CA VAL A 125 -5.00 -14.17 -3.91
C VAL A 125 -3.71 -13.53 -3.41
N LEU A 126 -2.59 -14.10 -3.80
CA LEU A 126 -1.28 -13.72 -3.33
C LEU A 126 -0.48 -13.06 -4.45
N PHE A 127 0.04 -11.89 -4.14
CA PHE A 127 0.86 -11.07 -5.01
C PHE A 127 2.28 -11.00 -4.43
N HIS A 128 3.27 -11.47 -5.17
CA HIS A 128 4.63 -11.04 -4.96
C HIS A 128 4.77 -9.58 -5.42
N TRP A 129 5.09 -8.70 -4.48
CA TRP A 129 5.04 -7.24 -4.65
C TRP A 129 5.88 -6.76 -5.84
N ARG A 130 7.13 -7.23 -5.95
CA ARG A 130 8.04 -6.79 -7.02
C ARG A 130 7.55 -7.13 -8.44
N ASP A 131 6.76 -8.19 -8.59
CA ASP A 131 6.26 -8.69 -9.88
C ASP A 131 4.83 -8.19 -10.19
N ILE A 132 4.33 -7.20 -9.45
CA ILE A 132 3.04 -6.58 -9.74
C ILE A 132 3.11 -5.80 -11.05
N ASN A 133 2.20 -6.14 -11.97
CA ASN A 133 1.85 -5.31 -13.11
C ASN A 133 0.42 -4.77 -12.92
N ILE A 134 0.27 -3.44 -12.97
CA ILE A 134 -1.01 -2.74 -12.79
C ILE A 134 -2.01 -3.09 -13.90
N GLU A 135 -1.53 -3.29 -15.13
CA GLU A 135 -2.37 -3.65 -16.29
C GLU A 135 -2.89 -5.09 -16.23
N ASP A 136 -2.28 -5.93 -15.39
CA ASP A 136 -2.61 -7.34 -15.21
C ASP A 136 -3.31 -7.59 -13.87
N MET A 137 -4.04 -6.60 -13.34
CA MET A 137 -4.78 -6.75 -12.09
C MET A 137 -6.14 -7.44 -12.28
N PRO A 138 -6.60 -8.24 -11.31
CA PRO A 138 -7.94 -8.79 -11.35
C PRO A 138 -8.97 -7.67 -11.18
N ASN A 139 -10.07 -7.77 -11.94
CA ASN A 139 -11.10 -6.71 -12.03
C ASN A 139 -11.70 -6.28 -10.68
N PHE A 140 -11.75 -7.16 -9.67
CA PHE A 140 -12.29 -6.81 -8.35
C PHE A 140 -11.37 -5.89 -7.53
N LEU A 141 -10.10 -5.76 -7.92
CA LEU A 141 -9.16 -4.81 -7.33
C LEU A 141 -9.20 -3.45 -8.00
N THR A 142 -9.64 -3.40 -9.26
CA THR A 142 -9.77 -2.16 -10.03
C THR A 142 -11.17 -1.58 -9.99
N SER A 143 -12.18 -2.35 -9.56
CA SER A 143 -13.53 -1.85 -9.40
C SER A 143 -13.68 -1.02 -8.11
N TYR A 144 -14.46 0.06 -8.22
CA TYR A 144 -14.88 0.90 -7.09
C TYR A 144 -15.87 0.20 -6.16
N GLU A 145 -16.26 -1.05 -6.43
CA GLU A 145 -17.18 -1.78 -5.58
C GLU A 145 -16.49 -2.18 -4.27
N ASP A 146 -17.24 -2.06 -3.18
CA ASP A 146 -16.83 -2.56 -1.87
C ASP A 146 -16.59 -4.07 -1.94
N HIS A 147 -15.70 -4.56 -1.07
CA HIS A 147 -15.34 -5.97 -0.98
C HIS A 147 -16.59 -6.81 -0.71
N LYS A 148 -17.14 -7.45 -1.77
CA LYS A 148 -18.34 -8.28 -1.68
C LYS A 148 -18.03 -9.54 -0.88
N ILE A 149 -19.00 -10.00 -0.08
CA ILE A 149 -18.94 -11.30 0.58
C ILE A 149 -18.61 -12.38 -0.47
N GLY A 150 -17.58 -13.17 -0.18
CA GLY A 150 -17.08 -14.21 -1.08
C GLY A 150 -15.91 -13.81 -1.99
N THR A 151 -15.43 -12.56 -1.92
CA THR A 151 -14.19 -12.18 -2.62
C THR A 151 -12.96 -12.68 -1.86
N PRO A 152 -11.88 -13.07 -2.58
CA PRO A 152 -10.69 -13.59 -1.94
C PRO A 152 -9.93 -12.51 -1.17
N LEU A 153 -9.28 -12.89 -0.07
CA LEU A 153 -8.35 -12.01 0.63
C LEU A 153 -7.17 -11.65 -0.26
N VAL A 154 -6.78 -10.38 -0.27
CA VAL A 154 -5.61 -9.90 -1.01
C VAL A 154 -4.39 -9.94 -0.10
N VAL A 155 -3.42 -10.75 -0.49
CA VAL A 155 -2.20 -11.00 0.28
C VAL A 155 -1.00 -10.43 -0.46
N LEU A 156 -0.31 -9.48 0.14
CA LEU A 156 0.91 -8.89 -0.39
C LEU A 156 2.13 -9.56 0.23
N PHE A 157 2.88 -10.31 -0.58
CA PHE A 157 4.12 -10.97 -0.19
C PHE A 157 5.33 -10.18 -0.66
N ASN A 158 6.29 -9.93 0.22
CA ASN A 158 7.53 -9.25 -0.17
C ASN A 158 8.76 -9.70 0.65
N LYS A 159 9.80 -10.10 -0.08
CA LYS A 159 11.14 -10.39 0.44
C LYS A 159 12.22 -9.63 -0.33
N GLU A 160 11.88 -8.46 -0.87
CA GLU A 160 12.81 -7.61 -1.61
C GLU A 160 13.25 -6.41 -0.78
N ALA A 161 14.45 -5.93 -1.07
CA ALA A 161 14.93 -4.67 -0.52
C ALA A 161 14.05 -3.50 -1.00
N PRO A 162 13.91 -2.41 -0.22
CA PRO A 162 13.09 -1.26 -0.62
C PRO A 162 13.40 -0.70 -2.02
N PRO A 163 14.68 -0.57 -2.46
CA PRO A 163 14.97 -0.09 -3.82
C PRO A 163 14.44 -0.98 -4.96
N ASN A 164 14.18 -2.26 -4.67
CA ASN A 164 13.66 -3.23 -5.64
C ASN A 164 12.15 -3.45 -5.51
N THR A 165 11.47 -2.59 -4.76
CA THR A 165 10.05 -2.71 -4.45
C THR A 165 9.32 -1.47 -5.00
N PRO A 166 8.72 -1.55 -6.20
CA PRO A 166 8.05 -0.41 -6.82
C PRO A 166 6.87 0.09 -5.96
N VAL A 167 6.87 1.40 -5.66
CA VAL A 167 5.84 2.01 -4.80
C VAL A 167 4.51 2.20 -5.53
N ASP A 168 4.54 2.38 -6.85
CA ASP A 168 3.34 2.65 -7.66
C ASP A 168 2.26 1.57 -7.50
N SER A 169 2.70 0.31 -7.37
CA SER A 169 1.82 -0.84 -7.11
C SER A 169 1.03 -0.73 -5.80
N LEU A 170 1.59 -0.10 -4.76
CA LEU A 170 0.89 0.14 -3.50
C LEU A 170 -0.20 1.17 -3.63
N THR A 171 0.02 2.21 -4.44
CA THR A 171 -0.98 3.27 -4.66
C THR A 171 -2.23 2.67 -5.30
N THR A 172 -2.06 1.76 -6.26
CA THR A 172 -3.18 1.04 -6.89
C THR A 172 -3.87 0.05 -5.95
N LEU A 173 -3.09 -0.65 -5.12
CA LEU A 173 -3.63 -1.65 -4.18
C LEU A 173 -4.05 -1.04 -2.84
N ASN A 174 -3.96 0.28 -2.68
CA ASN A 174 -4.22 0.96 -1.42
C ASN A 174 -5.64 0.62 -0.94
N GLU A 175 -5.79 0.37 0.35
CA GLU A 175 -7.06 -0.03 0.99
C GLU A 175 -7.64 -1.40 0.56
N LYS A 176 -7.09 -2.06 -0.46
CA LYS A 176 -7.50 -3.41 -0.90
C LYS A 176 -6.62 -4.53 -0.36
N ILE A 177 -5.45 -4.21 0.21
CA ILE A 177 -4.54 -5.20 0.83
C ILE A 177 -5.11 -5.63 2.19
N HIS A 178 -5.36 -6.93 2.34
CA HIS A 178 -5.91 -7.50 3.58
C HIS A 178 -4.80 -8.03 4.50
N LEU A 179 -3.77 -8.65 3.91
CA LEU A 179 -2.67 -9.27 4.65
C LEU A 179 -1.33 -8.90 4.00
N THR A 180 -0.35 -8.64 4.85
CA THR A 180 1.05 -8.46 4.46
C THR A 180 1.89 -9.61 4.99
N VAL A 181 2.75 -10.15 4.12
CA VAL A 181 3.66 -11.26 4.42
C VAL A 181 5.08 -10.84 4.06
N THR A 182 5.82 -10.30 5.02
CA THR A 182 7.14 -9.68 4.73
C THR A 182 8.17 -9.95 5.83
N TYR A 183 9.42 -9.58 5.56
CA TYR A 183 10.48 -9.59 6.58
C TYR A 183 10.33 -8.50 7.66
N ARG A 184 9.36 -7.58 7.54
CA ARG A 184 9.12 -6.56 8.57
C ARG A 184 8.31 -7.15 9.72
N ARG A 185 8.68 -6.80 10.94
CA ARG A 185 8.03 -7.30 12.17
C ARG A 185 6.60 -6.78 12.37
N ASP A 186 6.22 -5.72 11.68
CA ASP A 186 4.89 -5.13 11.71
C ASP A 186 3.96 -5.65 10.59
N SER A 187 4.41 -6.65 9.81
CA SER A 187 3.53 -7.34 8.86
C SER A 187 2.56 -8.28 9.57
N ASN A 188 1.41 -8.55 8.95
CA ASN A 188 0.40 -9.45 9.51
C ASN A 188 0.96 -10.86 9.73
N ILE A 189 1.79 -11.33 8.79
CA ILE A 189 2.51 -12.59 8.87
C ILE A 189 4.00 -12.31 8.69
N PHE A 190 4.75 -12.46 9.78
CA PHE A 190 6.19 -12.26 9.78
C PHE A 190 6.90 -13.39 9.02
N ALA A 191 7.56 -13.05 7.90
CA ALA A 191 8.28 -13.97 7.03
C ALA A 191 9.75 -13.52 6.88
N PRO A 192 10.62 -13.79 7.87
CA PRO A 192 12.02 -13.37 7.80
C PRO A 192 12.79 -14.11 6.69
N TYR A 193 13.93 -13.56 6.29
CA TYR A 193 14.85 -14.25 5.36
C TYR A 193 15.43 -15.53 5.95
N GLY A 194 15.53 -15.59 7.28
CA GLY A 194 16.02 -16.75 7.99
C GLY A 194 15.84 -16.56 9.49
N ARG A 195 16.46 -17.43 10.26
CA ARG A 195 16.47 -17.34 11.73
C ARG A 195 17.90 -17.42 12.24
N ILE A 196 18.15 -16.74 13.36
CA ILE A 196 19.41 -16.85 14.07
C ILE A 196 19.35 -18.13 14.91
N GLU A 197 20.25 -19.07 14.64
CA GLU A 197 20.39 -20.27 15.43
C GLU A 197 21.67 -20.23 16.28
N LYS A 198 21.56 -20.72 17.51
CA LYS A 198 22.75 -20.88 18.36
C LYS A 198 23.65 -21.95 17.74
N ARG A 199 24.91 -21.58 17.49
CA ARG A 199 25.91 -22.55 17.03
C ARG A 199 26.10 -23.64 18.09
N LYS A 200 26.22 -24.89 17.64
CA LYS A 200 26.59 -26.02 18.52
C LYS A 200 27.97 -25.82 19.16
N LYS A 201 28.87 -25.11 18.48
CA LYS A 201 30.22 -24.79 18.96
C LYS A 201 30.47 -23.28 18.82
N PRO A 202 31.15 -22.65 19.80
CA PRO A 202 31.55 -21.25 19.69
C PRO A 202 32.36 -20.99 18.41
N PHE A 203 32.17 -19.81 17.81
CA PHE A 203 33.04 -19.37 16.72
C PHE A 203 34.43 -19.09 17.28
N LYS A 204 35.46 -19.70 16.70
CA LYS A 204 36.85 -19.31 16.93
C LYS A 204 37.26 -18.45 15.74
N MET A 205 37.68 -17.21 16.01
CA MET A 205 38.30 -16.40 14.97
C MET A 205 39.61 -17.08 14.53
N PRO A 206 39.93 -17.07 13.22
CA PRO A 206 41.21 -17.54 12.73
C PRO A 206 42.38 -16.67 13.22
#